data_AF-A0A838RW98-F1
#
_entry.id   AF-A0A838RW98-F1
#
_cell.length_a   1.000
_cell.length_b   1.000
_cell.length_c   1.000
_cell.angle_alpha   90.00
_cell.angle_beta   90.00
_cell.angle_gamma   90.00
#
_symmetry.space_group_name_H-M   'P 1'
#
loop_
_entity.id
_entity.type
_entity.pdbx_description
1 polymer ?
#
loop_
_entity_poly.entity_id
_entity_poly.type
_entity_poly.pdbx_seq_one_letter_code
_entity_poly.pdbx_strand_id
1 'polypeptide(L)'
;MPKYVAFLRAVNVGGHIVKMDHLRQLVEALGVSNVETFIASGNVIFDSTSKSTKTLETKIESLLRETFGYRVATFVRSTSELAKIAEYKP
;
A
#
# COMPACT_ATOMS: atom_id res chain seq x y z
N MET A 1 -17.06 2.30 0.66
CA MET A 1 -15.92 2.32 1.60
C MET A 1 -14.93 3.38 1.13
N PRO A 2 -14.22 4.10 2.01
CA PRO A 2 -13.16 5.01 1.59
C PRO A 2 -12.07 4.28 0.78
N LYS A 3 -11.58 4.94 -0.27
CA LYS A 3 -10.48 4.48 -1.12
C LYS A 3 -9.15 5.07 -0.64
N TYR A 4 -8.15 4.21 -0.53
CA TYR A 4 -6.82 4.53 -0.05
C TYR A 4 -5.74 4.14 -1.06
N VAL A 5 -4.58 4.80 -0.93
CA VAL A 5 -3.35 4.46 -1.64
C VAL A 5 -2.26 4.19 -0.60
N ALA A 6 -1.66 3.01 -0.64
CA ALA A 6 -0.45 2.65 0.09
C ALA A 6 0.78 2.85 -0.80
N PHE A 7 1.62 3.81 -0.40
CA PHE A 7 2.94 4.01 -0.99
C PHE A 7 3.95 3.10 -0.29
N LEU A 8 4.56 2.20 -1.04
CA LEU A 8 5.51 1.23 -0.51
C LEU A 8 6.94 1.65 -0.82
N ARG A 9 7.78 1.74 0.20
CA ARG A 9 9.20 2.05 0.02
C ARG A 9 10.01 0.77 -0.22
N ALA A 10 10.94 0.86 -1.17
CA ALA A 10 11.92 -0.19 -1.47
C ALA A 10 11.30 -1.52 -1.97
N VAL A 11 10.20 -1.44 -2.72
CA VAL A 11 9.70 -2.57 -3.51
C VAL A 11 10.42 -2.59 -4.86
N ASN A 12 10.85 -3.76 -5.31
CA ASN A 12 11.51 -3.98 -6.61
C ASN A 12 12.81 -3.18 -6.82
N VAL A 13 13.58 -2.97 -5.76
CA VAL A 13 14.92 -2.37 -5.79
C VAL A 13 15.93 -3.30 -5.10
N GLY A 14 17.21 -3.15 -5.40
CA GLY A 14 18.28 -3.87 -4.69
C GLY A 14 18.25 -5.40 -4.83
N GLY A 15 17.66 -5.93 -5.91
CA GLY A 15 17.56 -7.37 -6.16
C GLY A 15 16.35 -8.06 -5.52
N HIS A 16 15.54 -7.34 -4.74
CA HIS A 16 14.24 -7.85 -4.28
C HIS A 16 13.25 -7.85 -5.45
N ILE A 17 12.62 -8.98 -5.76
CA ILE A 17 11.59 -9.07 -6.79
C ILE A 17 10.28 -9.52 -6.15
N VAL A 18 9.28 -8.64 -6.21
CA VAL A 18 7.92 -8.86 -5.76
C VAL A 18 7.01 -8.87 -6.99
N LYS A 19 6.33 -10.00 -7.21
CA LYS A 19 5.28 -10.11 -8.23
C LYS A 19 4.04 -9.32 -7.77
N MET A 20 3.53 -8.45 -8.64
CA MET A 20 2.37 -7.59 -8.31
C MET A 20 1.11 -8.39 -7.98
N ASP A 21 0.90 -9.54 -8.63
CA ASP A 21 -0.24 -10.42 -8.32
C ASP A 21 -0.15 -11.01 -6.91
N HIS A 22 1.06 -11.37 -6.48
CA HIS A 22 1.30 -11.85 -5.11
C HIS A 22 1.10 -10.70 -4.11
N LEU A 23 1.64 -9.51 -4.39
CA LEU A 23 1.43 -8.34 -3.53
C LEU A 23 -0.07 -8.02 -3.35
N ARG A 24 -0.85 -8.07 -4.43
CA ARG A 24 -2.29 -7.87 -4.41
C ARG A 24 -2.98 -8.89 -3.52
N GLN A 25 -2.70 -10.18 -3.69
CA GLN A 25 -3.26 -11.27 -2.87
C GLN A 25 -2.94 -11.10 -1.36
N LEU A 26 -1.72 -10.69 -1.04
CA LEU A 26 -1.33 -10.41 0.35
C LEU A 26 -2.19 -9.30 0.95
N VAL A 27 -2.36 -8.18 0.22
CA VAL A 27 -3.16 -7.06 0.73
C VAL A 27 -4.65 -7.44 0.81
N GLU A 28 -5.18 -8.21 -0.14
CA GLU A 28 -6.55 -8.77 -0.06
C GLU A 28 -6.76 -9.60 1.22
N ALA A 29 -5.76 -10.38 1.63
CA ALA A 29 -5.82 -11.20 2.85
C ALA A 29 -5.95 -10.37 4.16
N LEU A 30 -5.75 -9.05 4.12
CA LEU A 30 -6.00 -8.15 5.24
C LEU A 30 -7.50 -7.79 5.42
N GLY A 31 -8.37 -8.32 4.57
CA GLY A 31 -9.82 -8.06 4.61
C GLY A 31 -10.22 -6.72 4.00
N VAL A 32 -9.38 -6.15 3.14
CA VAL A 32 -9.70 -4.99 2.30
C VAL A 32 -10.25 -5.46 0.95
N SER A 33 -10.80 -4.54 0.17
CA SER A 33 -11.49 -4.86 -1.10
C SER A 33 -10.98 -3.99 -2.25
N ASN A 34 -11.32 -4.36 -3.49
CA ASN A 34 -10.95 -3.62 -4.70
C ASN A 34 -9.44 -3.31 -4.76
N VAL A 35 -8.61 -4.35 -4.53
CA VAL A 35 -7.16 -4.19 -4.45
C VAL A 35 -6.55 -4.15 -5.84
N GLU A 36 -5.85 -3.07 -6.14
CA GLU A 36 -5.14 -2.85 -7.39
C GLU A 36 -3.68 -2.51 -7.09
N THR A 37 -2.77 -2.87 -8.00
CA THR A 37 -1.36 -2.46 -7.91
C THR A 37 -1.05 -1.50 -9.05
N PHE A 38 -0.27 -0.47 -8.75
CA PHE A 38 0.15 0.51 -9.73
C PHE A 38 1.61 0.28 -10.10
N ILE A 39 1.82 -0.12 -11.36
CA ILE A 39 3.12 -0.39 -12.01
C ILE A 39 4.03 -1.34 -11.20
N ALA A 40 5.30 -1.48 -11.60
CA ALA A 40 6.27 -2.33 -10.92
C ALA A 40 6.82 -1.71 -9.60
N SER A 41 6.39 -0.51 -9.22
CA SER A 41 6.81 0.13 -7.96
C SER A 41 6.09 -0.42 -6.73
N GLY A 42 5.02 -1.22 -6.93
CA GLY A 42 4.31 -1.88 -5.84
C GLY A 42 3.38 -0.97 -5.03
N ASN A 43 3.01 0.20 -5.53
CA ASN A 43 1.99 0.99 -4.83
C ASN A 43 0.64 0.29 -4.93
N VAL A 44 -0.12 0.28 -3.84
CA VAL A 44 -1.38 -0.49 -3.75
C VAL A 44 -2.55 0.45 -3.55
N ILE A 45 -3.61 0.27 -4.32
CA ILE A 45 -4.87 1.01 -4.19
C ILE A 45 -5.90 0.01 -3.64
N PHE A 46 -6.71 0.41 -2.66
CA PHE A 46 -7.71 -0.48 -2.06
C PHE A 46 -8.81 0.31 -1.35
N ASP A 47 -9.94 -0.36 -1.13
CA ASP A 47 -11.06 0.12 -0.32
C ASP A 47 -11.04 -0.54 1.06
N SER A 48 -11.22 0.25 2.12
CA SER A 48 -11.24 -0.25 3.50
C SER A 48 -12.37 0.34 4.33
N THR A 49 -12.92 -0.45 5.26
CA THR A 49 -13.84 0.04 6.30
C THR A 49 -13.10 0.78 7.44
N SER A 50 -11.81 0.52 7.61
CA SER A 50 -10.98 1.20 8.60
C SER A 50 -10.76 2.66 8.19
N LYS A 51 -11.03 3.60 9.11
CA LYS A 51 -10.73 5.02 8.92
C LYS A 51 -9.32 5.41 9.38
N SER A 52 -8.64 4.52 10.11
CA SER A 52 -7.30 4.78 10.65
C SER A 52 -6.23 4.37 9.64
N THR A 53 -5.62 5.36 8.98
CA THR A 53 -4.49 5.14 8.05
C THR A 53 -3.30 4.51 8.77
N LYS A 54 -2.98 4.94 10.00
CA LYS A 54 -1.90 4.37 10.82
C LYS A 54 -2.09 2.87 11.11
N THR A 55 -3.33 2.45 11.34
CA THR A 55 -3.65 1.03 11.55
C THR A 55 -3.46 0.25 10.24
N LEU A 56 -3.86 0.82 9.09
CA LEU A 56 -3.65 0.21 7.78
C LEU A 56 -2.15 0.09 7.47
N GLU A 57 -1.37 1.15 7.68
CA GLU A 57 0.09 1.15 7.54
C GLU A 57 0.71 0.03 8.38
N THR A 58 0.41 -0.04 9.67
CA THR A 58 0.99 -1.04 10.59
C THR A 58 0.68 -2.48 10.16
N LYS A 59 -0.55 -2.73 9.68
CA LYS A 59 -0.97 -4.05 9.20
C LYS A 59 -0.25 -4.45 7.92
N ILE A 60 -0.16 -3.54 6.95
CA ILE A 60 0.54 -3.78 5.69
C ILE A 60 2.04 -3.97 5.94
N GLU A 61 2.69 -3.09 6.72
CA GLU A 61 4.12 -3.22 7.05
C GLU A 61 4.44 -4.56 7.72
N SER A 62 3.60 -5.00 8.67
CA SER A 62 3.82 -6.27 9.37
C SER A 62 3.67 -7.46 8.45
N LEU A 63 2.60 -7.49 7.63
CA LEU A 63 2.38 -8.55 6.65
C LEU A 63 3.52 -8.66 5.64
N LEU A 64 3.95 -7.54 5.06
CA LEU A 64 5.02 -7.52 4.08
C LEU A 64 6.37 -7.93 4.69
N ARG A 65 6.64 -7.53 5.94
CA ARG A 65 7.84 -7.95 6.67
C ARG A 65 7.84 -9.45 6.94
N GLU A 66 6.72 -10.00 7.40
CA GLU A 66 6.58 -11.44 7.64
C GLU A 66 6.72 -12.25 6.34
N THR A 67 6.19 -11.73 5.24
CA THR A 67 6.20 -12.45 3.95
C THR A 67 7.55 -12.37 3.23
N PHE A 68 8.18 -11.18 3.22
CA PHE A 68 9.39 -10.95 2.44
C PHE A 68 10.69 -10.94 3.25
N GLY A 69 10.60 -10.95 4.58
CA GLY A 69 11.77 -10.99 5.47
C GLY A 69 12.51 -9.66 5.63
N TYR A 70 11.99 -8.56 5.09
CA TYR A 70 12.56 -7.22 5.23
C TYR A 70 11.49 -6.16 5.42
N ARG A 71 11.88 -5.00 5.98
CA ARG A 71 10.94 -3.91 6.23
C ARG A 71 10.57 -3.20 4.92
N VAL A 72 9.28 -3.19 4.59
CA VAL A 72 8.70 -2.33 3.55
C VAL A 72 7.97 -1.18 4.24
N ALA A 73 8.59 0.00 4.31
CA ALA A 73 7.92 1.15 4.93
C ALA A 73 6.70 1.55 4.10
N THR A 74 5.55 1.72 4.76
CA THR A 74 4.25 1.93 4.12
C THR A 74 3.65 3.24 4.59
N PHE A 75 3.22 4.07 3.63
CA PHE A 75 2.49 5.31 3.90
C PHE A 75 1.12 5.25 3.23
N VAL A 76 0.06 5.33 4.02
CA VAL A 76 -1.31 5.29 3.51
C VAL A 76 -1.87 6.70 3.43
N ARG A 77 -2.43 7.06 2.28
CA ARG A 77 -3.16 8.31 2.08
C ARG A 77 -4.55 8.00 1.54
N SER A 78 -5.53 8.76 2.01
CA SER A 78 -6.82 8.81 1.34
C SER A 78 -6.69 9.50 -0.02
N THR A 79 -7.61 9.21 -0.93
CA THR A 79 -7.68 9.87 -2.24
C THR A 79 -7.87 11.39 -2.13
N SER A 80 -8.56 11.88 -1.10
CA SER A 80 -8.76 13.32 -0.87
C SER A 80 -7.49 14.02 -0.39
N GLU A 81 -6.69 13.40 0.49
CA GLU A 81 -5.36 13.91 0.85
C GLU A 81 -4.43 13.95 -0.36
N LEU A 82 -4.45 12.89 -1.17
CA LEU A 82 -3.60 12.80 -2.35
C LEU A 82 -3.95 13.87 -3.39
N ALA A 83 -5.24 14.13 -3.62
CA ALA A 83 -5.69 15.20 -4.50
C ALA A 83 -5.20 16.58 -4.04
N LYS A 84 -5.33 16.88 -2.73
CA LYS A 84 -4.82 18.13 -2.15
C LYS A 84 -3.31 18.30 -2.34
N ILE A 85 -2.54 17.23 -2.20
CA ILE A 85 -1.09 17.25 -2.43
C ILE A 85 -0.79 17.51 -3.92
N ALA A 86 -1.52 16.89 -4.84
CA ALA A 86 -1.32 17.05 -6.28
C ALA A 86 -1.64 18.47 -6.78
N GLU A 87 -2.56 19.17 -6.12
CA GLU A 87 -2.92 20.56 -6.43
C GLU A 87 -2.00 21.59 -5.77
N TYR A 88 -1.18 21.19 -4.80
CA TYR A 88 -0.31 22.10 -4.05
C TYR A 88 0.80 22.69 -4.94
N LYS A 89 0.94 24.02 -4.89
CA LYS A 89 2.02 24.76 -5.56
C LYS A 89 2.90 25.40 -4.48
N PRO A 90 4.19 25.03 -4.39
CA PRO A 90 5.10 25.55 -3.37
C PRO A 90 5.43 27.03 -3.55
#